data_AF-A0A351A1M5-F1
#
_entry.id   AF-A0A351A1M5-F1
#
_cell.length_a   1.000
_cell.length_b   1.000
_cell.length_c   1.000
_cell.angle_alpha   90.00
_cell.angle_beta   90.00
_cell.angle_gamma   90.00
#
_symmetry.space_group_name_H-M   'P 1'
#
loop_
_entity.id
_entity.type
_entity.pdbx_description
1 polymer ?
#
loop_
_entity_poly.entity_id
_entity_poly.type
_entity_poly.pdbx_seq_one_letter_code
_entity_poly.pdbx_strand_id
1 'polypeptide(L)'
;MTQRPRLPRTLQVLERGWLSANNVVLVDGDEATLVDSGYVSHAAQTVELLRDALDGRRLGRLLNTHSHSDHIGGNASVQRAFGCSITVPVGMAPAVNEWDERALLLSTAAQSGERFHADATLSPGERFVAGELEWEAIAVPGHDMDALAYYNAERRILMSGDALWRDGFGILFADVLGTGDGLGEARRTLEEIGRLAVDVVIPGHGAPFAEFDDALGRAFARLRAFEADSARMARNAIRACMTFKLLEVRSMALDELPRHLAETPLYREANARFLGLDPDALAAWLVKELERAGVARREHGELVAH
;
A
#
# COMPACT_ATOMS: atom_id res chain seq x y z
N MET A 1 22.16 7.61 11.44
CA MET A 1 21.87 6.57 10.44
C MET A 1 21.27 5.39 11.19
N THR A 2 19.98 5.14 11.01
CA THR A 2 19.30 3.95 11.54
C THR A 2 19.84 2.73 10.79
N GLN A 3 20.36 1.74 11.52
CA GLN A 3 20.92 0.53 10.92
C GLN A 3 19.77 -0.33 10.39
N ARG A 4 19.85 -0.80 9.14
CA ARG A 4 18.85 -1.75 8.61
C ARG A 4 18.84 -3.02 9.48
N PRO A 5 17.65 -3.53 9.86
CA PRO A 5 17.57 -4.76 10.63
C PRO A 5 18.14 -5.94 9.83
N ARG A 6 18.69 -6.93 10.54
CA ARG A 6 19.14 -8.18 9.90
C ARG A 6 17.93 -9.08 9.67
N LEU A 7 17.71 -9.46 8.42
CA LEU A 7 16.65 -10.38 8.02
C LEU A 7 17.21 -11.80 7.83
N PRO A 8 16.36 -12.84 7.96
CA PRO A 8 16.71 -14.21 7.58
C PRO A 8 17.29 -14.27 6.16
N ARG A 9 18.24 -15.19 5.90
CA ARG A 9 18.86 -15.33 4.57
C ARG A 9 17.88 -15.75 3.48
N THR A 10 16.79 -16.38 3.89
CA THR A 10 15.67 -16.82 3.06
C THR A 10 14.66 -15.70 2.79
N LEU A 11 14.87 -14.50 3.33
CA LEU A 11 13.95 -13.36 3.20
C LEU A 11 14.71 -12.17 2.63
N GLN A 12 14.31 -11.74 1.44
CA GLN A 12 14.82 -10.54 0.78
C GLN A 12 13.69 -9.52 0.58
N VAL A 13 13.93 -8.28 1.00
CA VAL A 13 13.03 -7.15 0.71
C VAL A 13 13.60 -6.36 -0.44
N LEU A 14 12.86 -6.32 -1.54
CA LEU A 14 13.10 -5.41 -2.66
C LEU A 14 12.41 -4.09 -2.31
N GLU A 15 13.16 -3.20 -1.66
CA GLU A 15 12.65 -1.87 -1.29
C GLU A 15 12.31 -1.08 -2.56
N ARG A 16 11.08 -0.58 -2.64
CA ARG A 16 10.57 0.16 -3.79
C ARG A 16 10.41 1.65 -3.46
N GLY A 17 10.30 2.47 -4.50
CA GLY A 17 9.94 3.88 -4.35
C GLY A 17 8.46 4.05 -4.05
N TRP A 18 8.03 5.24 -3.64
CA TRP A 18 6.68 5.52 -3.15
C TRP A 18 5.51 5.09 -4.05
N LEU A 19 5.71 4.99 -5.37
CA LEU A 19 4.66 4.54 -6.29
C LEU A 19 4.37 3.04 -6.15
N SER A 20 5.25 2.24 -5.56
CA SER A 20 5.08 0.79 -5.48
C SER A 20 5.35 0.31 -4.07
N ALA A 21 4.50 -0.57 -3.56
CA ALA A 21 4.79 -1.27 -2.33
C ALA A 21 6.03 -2.15 -2.49
N ASN A 22 6.72 -2.39 -1.37
CA ASN A 22 7.82 -3.31 -1.24
C ASN A 22 7.41 -4.70 -1.72
N ASN A 23 8.34 -5.36 -2.41
CA ASN A 23 8.19 -6.75 -2.79
C ASN A 23 9.03 -7.60 -1.82
N VAL A 24 8.42 -8.59 -1.16
CA VAL A 24 9.15 -9.48 -0.25
C VAL A 24 9.29 -10.86 -0.88
N VAL A 25 10.53 -11.27 -1.13
CA VAL A 25 10.87 -12.57 -1.71
C VAL A 25 11.30 -13.51 -0.59
N LEU A 26 10.58 -14.61 -0.46
CA LEU A 26 10.78 -15.66 0.54
C LEU A 26 11.22 -16.93 -0.19
N VAL A 27 12.42 -17.43 0.10
CA VAL A 27 13.06 -18.54 -0.62
C VAL A 27 13.02 -19.84 0.19
N ASP A 28 12.50 -20.89 -0.41
CA ASP A 28 12.37 -22.26 0.13
C ASP A 28 13.09 -23.24 -0.80
N GLY A 29 14.41 -23.42 -0.63
CA GLY A 29 15.21 -24.25 -1.52
C GLY A 29 15.22 -23.73 -2.96
N ASP A 30 14.59 -24.48 -3.87
CA ASP A 30 14.47 -24.15 -5.31
C ASP A 30 13.18 -23.40 -5.66
N GLU A 31 12.30 -23.15 -4.68
CA GLU A 31 11.07 -22.39 -4.83
C GLU A 31 11.12 -21.06 -4.07
N ALA A 32 10.23 -20.14 -4.44
CA ALA A 32 10.02 -18.89 -3.73
C ALA A 32 8.54 -18.48 -3.67
N THR A 33 8.20 -17.71 -2.64
CA THR A 33 6.96 -16.96 -2.50
C THR A 33 7.27 -15.46 -2.59
N LEU A 34 6.44 -14.73 -3.34
CA LEU A 34 6.44 -13.26 -3.38
C LEU A 34 5.30 -12.72 -2.50
N VAL A 35 5.54 -11.64 -1.76
CA VAL A 35 4.50 -10.81 -1.15
C VAL A 35 4.46 -9.46 -1.86
N ASP A 36 3.29 -9.12 -2.41
CA ASP A 36 2.97 -7.93 -3.21
C ASP A 36 3.85 -7.71 -4.45
N SER A 37 3.36 -6.96 -5.43
CA SER A 37 3.95 -6.85 -6.77
C SER A 37 4.18 -5.43 -7.29
N GLY A 38 3.90 -4.42 -6.46
CA GLY A 38 4.10 -3.02 -6.84
C GLY A 38 2.98 -2.51 -7.76
N TYR A 39 3.27 -1.40 -8.44
CA TYR A 39 2.31 -0.72 -9.32
C TYR A 39 2.47 -1.10 -10.80
N VAL A 40 1.40 -0.97 -11.57
CA VAL A 40 1.33 -1.45 -12.96
C VAL A 40 2.36 -0.80 -13.89
N SER A 41 2.65 0.50 -13.72
CA SER A 41 3.68 1.18 -14.53
C SER A 41 5.11 0.70 -14.23
N HIS A 42 5.32 0.01 -13.09
CA HIS A 42 6.57 -0.62 -12.72
C HIS A 42 6.57 -2.14 -12.96
N ALA A 43 5.54 -2.72 -13.57
CA ALA A 43 5.40 -4.18 -13.69
C ALA A 43 6.58 -4.86 -14.40
N ALA A 44 7.10 -4.26 -15.48
CA ALA A 44 8.29 -4.77 -16.18
C ALA A 44 9.54 -4.76 -15.28
N GLN A 45 9.74 -3.66 -14.55
CA GLN A 45 10.83 -3.53 -13.58
C GLN A 45 10.68 -4.54 -12.44
N THR A 46 9.46 -4.77 -11.93
CA THR A 46 9.20 -5.79 -10.91
C THR A 46 9.61 -7.17 -11.42
N VAL A 47 9.24 -7.53 -12.65
CA VAL A 47 9.63 -8.83 -13.24
C VAL A 47 11.16 -8.97 -13.35
N GLU A 48 11.88 -7.92 -13.74
CA GLU A 48 13.35 -7.93 -13.81
C GLU A 48 13.99 -8.11 -12.42
N LEU A 49 13.55 -7.34 -11.42
CA LEU A 49 14.05 -7.46 -10.05
C LEU A 49 13.78 -8.84 -9.47
N LEU A 50 12.64 -9.45 -9.81
CA LEU A 50 12.32 -10.81 -9.38
C LEU A 50 13.23 -11.84 -10.05
N ARG A 51 13.55 -11.71 -11.34
CA ARG A 51 14.49 -12.63 -12.00
C ARG A 51 15.85 -12.62 -11.30
N ASP A 52 16.35 -11.45 -10.95
CA ASP A 52 17.62 -11.29 -10.24
C ASP A 52 17.53 -11.86 -8.82
N ALA A 53 16.44 -11.58 -8.09
CA ALA A 53 16.25 -12.06 -6.71
C ALA A 53 16.06 -13.59 -6.62
N LEU A 54 15.40 -14.19 -7.63
CA LEU A 54 15.17 -15.63 -7.68
C LEU A 54 16.45 -16.40 -7.99
N ASP A 55 17.38 -15.82 -8.76
CA ASP A 55 18.64 -16.46 -9.15
C ASP A 55 18.43 -17.86 -9.75
N GLY A 56 17.46 -17.96 -10.68
CA GLY A 56 17.09 -19.21 -11.35
C GLY A 56 16.09 -20.09 -10.60
N ARG A 57 15.71 -19.75 -9.35
CA ARG A 57 14.65 -20.46 -8.61
C ARG A 57 13.26 -20.24 -9.22
N ARG A 58 12.36 -21.18 -8.97
CA ARG A 58 10.95 -21.10 -9.40
C ARG A 58 10.16 -20.19 -8.45
N LEU A 59 9.48 -19.17 -8.98
CA LEU A 59 8.45 -18.47 -8.22
C LEU A 59 7.17 -19.32 -8.21
N GLY A 60 6.86 -19.94 -7.06
CA GLY A 60 5.71 -20.82 -6.92
C GLY A 60 4.41 -20.08 -6.63
N ARG A 61 4.49 -19.03 -5.82
CA ARG A 61 3.32 -18.32 -5.27
C ARG A 61 3.56 -16.82 -5.13
N LEU A 62 2.50 -16.04 -5.33
CA LEU A 62 2.39 -14.62 -4.98
C LEU A 62 1.25 -14.46 -3.97
N LEU A 63 1.51 -13.81 -2.84
CA LEU A 63 0.55 -13.47 -1.80
C LEU A 63 0.31 -11.95 -1.80
N ASN A 64 -0.93 -11.51 -1.71
CA ASN A 64 -1.24 -10.08 -1.54
C ASN A 64 -1.57 -9.73 -0.10
N THR A 65 -1.03 -8.62 0.39
CA THR A 65 -1.45 -8.06 1.68
C THR A 65 -2.83 -7.44 1.57
N HIS A 66 -3.05 -6.66 0.52
CA HIS A 66 -4.36 -6.08 0.19
C HIS A 66 -4.50 -5.68 -1.29
N SER A 67 -5.62 -5.04 -1.67
CA SER A 67 -6.05 -4.93 -3.08
C SER A 67 -5.70 -3.63 -3.79
N HIS A 68 -4.97 -2.72 -3.15
CA HIS A 68 -4.65 -1.43 -3.77
C HIS A 68 -3.63 -1.56 -4.90
N SER A 69 -3.75 -0.65 -5.87
CA SER A 69 -3.05 -0.69 -7.16
C SER A 69 -1.54 -0.83 -7.06
N ASP A 70 -0.93 -0.30 -6.00
CA ASP A 70 0.50 -0.33 -5.73
C ASP A 70 0.99 -1.59 -5.01
N HIS A 71 0.06 -2.46 -4.62
CA HIS A 71 0.32 -3.79 -4.08
C HIS A 71 0.00 -4.89 -5.11
N ILE A 72 -1.05 -4.73 -5.90
CA ILE A 72 -1.51 -5.73 -6.88
C ILE A 72 -1.12 -5.43 -8.33
N GLY A 73 -0.60 -4.25 -8.63
CA GLY A 73 -0.44 -3.76 -10.00
C GLY A 73 0.53 -4.58 -10.86
N GLY A 74 1.48 -5.29 -10.24
CA GLY A 74 2.37 -6.22 -10.93
C GLY A 74 1.83 -7.64 -11.08
N ASN A 75 0.70 -8.00 -10.44
CA ASN A 75 0.23 -9.38 -10.29
C ASN A 75 0.10 -10.09 -11.64
N ALA A 76 -0.60 -9.47 -12.60
CA ALA A 76 -0.84 -10.05 -13.92
C ALA A 76 0.47 -10.30 -14.69
N SER A 77 1.42 -9.35 -14.60
CA SER A 77 2.72 -9.47 -15.25
C SER A 77 3.60 -10.53 -14.59
N VAL A 78 3.60 -10.63 -13.27
CA VAL A 78 4.32 -11.68 -12.53
C VAL A 78 3.72 -13.05 -12.82
N GLN A 79 2.39 -13.19 -12.78
CA GLN A 79 1.71 -14.45 -13.13
C GLN A 79 2.04 -14.91 -14.55
N ARG A 80 2.00 -14.01 -15.55
CA ARG A 80 2.41 -14.34 -16.92
C ARG A 80 3.89 -14.73 -17.04
N ALA A 81 4.78 -14.02 -16.35
CA ALA A 81 6.22 -14.20 -16.49
C ALA A 81 6.72 -15.49 -15.83
N PHE A 82 6.11 -15.90 -14.71
CA PHE A 82 6.60 -17.01 -13.89
C PHE A 82 5.63 -18.19 -13.76
N GLY A 83 4.36 -18.04 -14.16
CA GLY A 83 3.34 -19.08 -14.00
C GLY A 83 3.06 -19.42 -12.53
N CYS A 84 3.29 -18.48 -11.61
CA CYS A 84 3.03 -18.66 -10.18
C CYS A 84 1.52 -18.61 -9.89
N SER A 85 1.08 -19.26 -8.80
CA SER A 85 -0.27 -19.08 -8.30
C SER A 85 -0.39 -17.76 -7.52
N ILE A 86 -1.54 -17.09 -7.61
CA ILE A 86 -1.84 -15.90 -6.81
C ILE A 86 -2.82 -16.26 -5.70
N THR A 87 -2.50 -15.88 -4.47
CA THR A 87 -3.40 -15.96 -3.31
C THR A 87 -3.71 -14.56 -2.80
N VAL A 88 -5.00 -14.25 -2.67
CA VAL A 88 -5.49 -12.97 -2.15
C VAL A 88 -6.19 -13.17 -0.80
N PRO A 89 -6.29 -12.13 0.05
CA PRO A 89 -7.18 -12.15 1.20
C PRO A 89 -8.60 -12.56 0.81
N VAL A 90 -9.24 -13.41 1.61
CA VAL A 90 -10.56 -13.96 1.29
C VAL A 90 -11.63 -12.88 1.08
N GLY A 91 -11.57 -11.78 1.83
CA GLY A 91 -12.54 -10.68 1.74
C GLY A 91 -12.53 -9.94 0.40
N MET A 92 -11.38 -9.88 -0.28
CA MET A 92 -11.26 -9.21 -1.58
C MET A 92 -11.40 -10.12 -2.79
N ALA A 93 -11.53 -11.44 -2.58
CA ALA A 93 -11.71 -12.38 -3.67
C ALA A 93 -12.88 -12.02 -4.61
N PRO A 94 -14.06 -11.58 -4.13
CA PRO A 94 -15.15 -11.14 -5.02
C PRO A 94 -14.73 -9.99 -5.94
N ALA A 95 -14.15 -8.92 -5.37
CA ALA A 95 -13.71 -7.74 -6.13
C ALA A 95 -12.65 -8.08 -7.18
N VAL A 96 -11.68 -8.94 -6.82
CA VAL A 96 -10.63 -9.40 -7.74
C VAL A 96 -11.21 -10.29 -8.85
N ASN A 97 -12.05 -11.25 -8.50
CA ASN A 97 -12.62 -12.21 -9.45
C ASN A 97 -13.53 -11.53 -10.48
N GLU A 98 -14.32 -10.54 -10.05
CA GLU A 98 -15.18 -9.76 -10.93
C GLU A 98 -14.40 -8.63 -11.65
N TRP A 99 -13.24 -8.26 -11.11
CA TRP A 99 -12.48 -7.07 -11.47
C TRP A 99 -13.31 -5.79 -11.28
N ASP A 100 -13.94 -5.67 -10.12
CA ASP A 100 -14.68 -4.48 -9.72
C ASP A 100 -13.69 -3.35 -9.41
N GLU A 101 -13.41 -2.53 -10.41
CA GLU A 101 -12.49 -1.39 -10.30
C GLU A 101 -12.89 -0.37 -9.24
N ARG A 102 -14.16 -0.31 -8.82
CA ARG A 102 -14.59 0.57 -7.75
C ARG A 102 -14.25 -0.02 -6.39
N ALA A 103 -14.52 -1.31 -6.20
CA ALA A 103 -14.17 -2.03 -4.97
C ALA A 103 -12.65 -2.13 -4.76
N LEU A 104 -11.88 -2.29 -5.84
CA LEU A 104 -10.40 -2.25 -5.84
C LEU A 104 -9.81 -0.84 -5.73
N LEU A 105 -10.65 0.18 -5.54
CA LEU A 105 -10.33 1.62 -5.52
C LEU A 105 -9.63 2.18 -6.78
N LEU A 106 -9.46 1.41 -7.86
CA LEU A 106 -8.86 1.85 -9.12
C LEU A 106 -9.60 3.05 -9.71
N SER A 107 -10.88 2.86 -10.05
CA SER A 107 -11.72 3.92 -10.62
C SER A 107 -12.02 5.03 -9.60
N THR A 108 -12.13 4.67 -8.31
CA THR A 108 -12.40 5.61 -7.22
C THR A 108 -11.25 6.61 -7.03
N ALA A 109 -10.00 6.16 -7.13
CA ALA A 109 -8.80 6.97 -6.93
C ALA A 109 -8.11 7.39 -8.25
N ALA A 110 -8.72 7.11 -9.41
CA ALA A 110 -8.13 7.33 -10.74
C ALA A 110 -6.74 6.68 -10.91
N GLN A 111 -6.61 5.46 -10.39
CA GLN A 111 -5.43 4.61 -10.46
C GLN A 111 -5.62 3.48 -11.48
N SER A 112 -4.50 2.90 -11.91
CA SER A 112 -4.47 1.89 -12.96
C SER A 112 -4.14 0.52 -12.38
N GLY A 113 -4.73 -0.54 -12.95
CA GLY A 113 -4.40 -1.92 -12.61
C GLY A 113 -4.61 -2.84 -13.81
N GLU A 114 -4.03 -4.04 -13.77
CA GLU A 114 -4.20 -5.05 -14.80
C GLU A 114 -4.88 -6.28 -14.21
N ARG A 115 -5.97 -6.75 -14.85
CA ARG A 115 -6.73 -7.90 -14.38
C ARG A 115 -5.84 -9.15 -14.30
N PHE A 116 -5.89 -9.83 -13.17
CA PHE A 116 -5.21 -11.10 -12.91
C PHE A 116 -6.20 -12.16 -12.44
N HIS A 117 -5.75 -13.41 -12.40
CA HIS A 117 -6.52 -14.54 -11.87
C HIS A 117 -6.04 -14.87 -10.46
N ALA A 118 -6.92 -14.84 -9.47
CA ALA A 118 -6.63 -15.36 -8.13
C ALA A 118 -6.91 -16.87 -8.11
N ASP A 119 -5.89 -17.65 -7.75
CA ASP A 119 -5.97 -19.13 -7.73
C ASP A 119 -6.42 -19.67 -6.37
N ALA A 120 -6.20 -18.89 -5.31
CA ALA A 120 -6.56 -19.25 -3.94
C ALA A 120 -6.88 -18.01 -3.09
N THR A 121 -7.41 -18.27 -1.90
CA THR A 121 -7.65 -17.25 -0.88
C THR A 121 -6.93 -17.60 0.41
N LEU A 122 -6.59 -16.59 1.21
CA LEU A 122 -6.06 -16.74 2.57
C LEU A 122 -6.98 -16.03 3.57
N SER A 123 -7.37 -16.74 4.64
CA SER A 123 -8.22 -16.17 5.70
C SER A 123 -7.39 -15.68 6.90
N PRO A 124 -7.90 -14.71 7.68
CA PRO A 124 -7.31 -14.40 8.98
C PRO A 124 -7.20 -15.64 9.88
N GLY A 125 -6.07 -15.78 10.58
CA GLY A 125 -5.73 -16.91 11.44
C GLY A 125 -5.16 -18.12 10.69
N GLU A 126 -5.22 -18.15 9.36
CA GLU A 126 -4.56 -19.20 8.59
C GLU A 126 -3.03 -19.03 8.62
N ARG A 127 -2.34 -20.16 8.51
CA ARG A 127 -0.89 -20.23 8.50
C ARG A 127 -0.38 -20.73 7.16
N PHE A 128 0.78 -20.22 6.76
CA PHE A 128 1.48 -20.69 5.58
C PHE A 128 2.98 -20.75 5.82
N VAL A 129 3.66 -21.65 5.12
CA VAL A 129 5.12 -21.71 5.11
C VAL A 129 5.65 -20.94 3.91
N ALA A 130 6.66 -20.12 4.14
CA ALA A 130 7.44 -19.42 3.12
C ALA A 130 8.76 -18.93 3.70
N GLY A 131 9.86 -19.08 2.97
CA GLY A 131 11.19 -18.65 3.40
C GLY A 131 11.73 -19.45 4.59
N GLU A 132 11.42 -20.75 4.66
CA GLU A 132 11.69 -21.67 5.76
C GLU A 132 11.02 -21.27 7.08
N LEU A 133 9.99 -20.41 7.02
CA LEU A 133 9.32 -19.82 8.17
C LEU A 133 7.81 -20.05 8.10
N GLU A 134 7.20 -20.32 9.25
CA GLU A 134 5.74 -20.36 9.41
C GLU A 134 5.20 -18.96 9.71
N TRP A 135 4.31 -18.46 8.87
CA TRP A 135 3.67 -17.16 8.99
C TRP A 135 2.20 -17.34 9.35
N GLU A 136 1.69 -16.45 10.20
CA GLU A 136 0.27 -16.33 10.51
C GLU A 136 -0.31 -15.09 9.81
N ALA A 137 -1.45 -15.26 9.13
CA ALA A 137 -2.21 -14.17 8.55
C ALA A 137 -3.04 -13.47 9.61
N ILE A 138 -2.81 -12.18 9.84
CA ILE A 138 -3.51 -11.38 10.84
C ILE A 138 -4.38 -10.36 10.11
N ALA A 139 -5.68 -10.32 10.43
CA ALA A 139 -6.55 -9.26 9.95
C ALA A 139 -6.09 -7.90 10.47
N VAL A 140 -5.91 -6.93 9.58
CA VAL A 140 -5.46 -5.58 9.92
C VAL A 140 -6.33 -4.51 9.25
N PRO A 141 -7.65 -4.52 9.49
CA PRO A 141 -8.57 -3.56 8.86
C PRO A 141 -8.21 -2.12 9.22
N GLY A 142 -8.49 -1.20 8.29
CA GLY A 142 -8.35 0.24 8.49
C GLY A 142 -7.96 0.95 7.19
N HIS A 143 -6.78 0.65 6.66
CA HIS A 143 -6.35 1.14 5.34
C HIS A 143 -7.17 0.51 4.22
N ASP A 144 -7.23 -0.81 4.21
CA ASP A 144 -8.17 -1.66 3.46
C ASP A 144 -8.85 -2.55 4.51
N MET A 145 -10.15 -2.77 4.39
CA MET A 145 -10.96 -3.49 5.38
C MET A 145 -10.71 -5.00 5.37
N ASP A 146 -10.18 -5.53 4.26
CA ASP A 146 -9.87 -6.95 4.08
C ASP A 146 -8.35 -7.20 4.12
N ALA A 147 -7.56 -6.21 4.55
CA ALA A 147 -6.11 -6.30 4.61
C ALA A 147 -5.61 -7.38 5.57
N LEU A 148 -4.53 -8.06 5.16
CA LEU A 148 -3.78 -8.99 5.97
C LEU A 148 -2.35 -8.50 6.20
N ALA A 149 -1.87 -8.67 7.42
CA ALA A 149 -0.46 -8.66 7.77
C ALA A 149 0.02 -10.10 7.97
N TYR A 150 1.33 -10.34 7.80
CA TYR A 150 1.92 -11.66 8.01
C TYR A 150 2.93 -11.61 9.14
N TYR A 151 2.71 -12.41 10.17
CA TYR A 151 3.54 -12.43 11.37
C TYR A 151 4.24 -13.77 11.53
N ASN A 152 5.56 -13.71 11.73
CA ASN A 152 6.35 -14.87 12.12
C ASN A 152 6.77 -14.72 13.58
N ALA A 153 6.22 -15.57 14.46
CA ALA A 153 6.46 -15.49 15.90
C ALA A 153 7.87 -15.94 16.32
N GLU A 154 8.48 -16.89 15.59
CA GLU A 154 9.82 -17.41 15.89
C GLU A 154 10.90 -16.33 15.73
N ARG A 155 10.82 -15.57 14.63
CA ARG A 155 11.76 -14.51 14.27
C ARG A 155 11.27 -13.12 14.64
N ARG A 156 10.05 -13.01 15.17
CA ARG A 156 9.43 -11.76 15.64
C ARG A 156 9.39 -10.72 14.51
N ILE A 157 9.03 -11.18 13.30
CA ILE A 157 8.94 -10.34 12.09
C ILE A 157 7.48 -10.11 11.74
N LEU A 158 7.11 -8.86 11.48
CA LEU A 158 5.79 -8.47 10.99
C LEU A 158 5.91 -7.86 9.60
N MET A 159 5.33 -8.50 8.59
CA MET A 159 5.02 -7.85 7.31
C MET A 159 3.70 -7.13 7.46
N SER A 160 3.74 -5.81 7.68
CA SER A 160 2.57 -5.03 8.10
C SER A 160 1.73 -4.50 6.94
N GLY A 161 2.22 -4.58 5.71
CA GLY A 161 1.63 -3.84 4.59
C GLY A 161 1.46 -2.37 4.97
N ASP A 162 0.24 -1.87 4.80
CA ASP A 162 -0.09 -0.47 5.08
C ASP A 162 -0.77 -0.23 6.43
N ALA A 163 -0.88 -1.27 7.27
CA ALA A 163 -1.39 -1.16 8.63
C ALA A 163 -0.40 -0.46 9.58
N LEU A 164 0.91 -0.58 9.32
CA LEU A 164 1.95 0.11 10.08
C LEU A 164 3.18 0.38 9.21
N TRP A 165 3.58 1.64 9.16
CA TRP A 165 4.84 2.10 8.59
C TRP A 165 5.74 2.68 9.69
N ARG A 166 6.99 2.98 9.35
CA ARG A 166 7.91 3.67 10.28
C ARG A 166 7.28 4.97 10.80
N ASP A 167 6.58 5.71 9.94
CA ASP A 167 6.02 7.04 10.24
C ASP A 167 4.49 7.12 10.07
N GLY A 168 3.78 6.09 10.51
CA GLY A 168 2.31 6.07 10.56
C GLY A 168 1.72 4.83 9.92
N PHE A 169 0.77 5.03 9.02
CA PHE A 169 0.00 3.99 8.31
C PHE A 169 -0.61 4.61 7.04
N GLY A 170 -1.20 3.76 6.21
CA GLY A 170 -1.85 4.11 4.95
C GLY A 170 -3.04 5.07 5.09
N ILE A 171 -3.64 5.44 3.95
CA ILE A 171 -4.82 6.29 3.91
C ILE A 171 -6.03 5.54 4.50
N LEU A 172 -6.84 6.18 5.33
CA LEU A 172 -8.10 5.59 5.81
C LEU A 172 -9.21 5.88 4.80
N PHE A 173 -9.31 5.04 3.76
CA PHE A 173 -10.24 5.27 2.66
C PHE A 173 -11.70 5.23 3.10
N ALA A 174 -12.04 4.34 4.07
CA ALA A 174 -13.40 4.20 4.56
C ALA A 174 -13.96 5.50 5.15
N ASP A 175 -13.17 6.24 5.92
CA ASP A 175 -13.58 7.53 6.49
C ASP A 175 -13.68 8.62 5.41
N VAL A 176 -12.68 8.67 4.53
CA VAL A 176 -12.57 9.67 3.46
C VAL A 176 -13.75 9.56 2.48
N LEU A 177 -14.12 8.33 2.13
CA LEU A 177 -15.24 8.01 1.25
C LEU A 177 -16.59 7.92 1.99
N GLY A 178 -16.56 7.84 3.32
CA GLY A 178 -17.76 7.68 4.14
C GLY A 178 -18.43 6.32 4.06
N THR A 179 -17.65 5.28 3.78
CA THR A 179 -18.12 3.90 3.62
C THR A 179 -17.94 3.05 4.88
N GLY A 180 -17.25 3.55 5.91
CA GLY A 180 -17.07 2.83 7.17
C GLY A 180 -16.25 3.60 8.22
N ASP A 181 -15.92 2.89 9.31
CA ASP A 181 -15.13 3.38 10.45
C ASP A 181 -13.65 2.94 10.32
N GLY A 182 -12.96 3.41 9.28
CA GLY A 182 -11.55 3.05 9.05
C GLY A 182 -10.64 3.53 10.17
N LEU A 183 -10.95 4.67 10.81
CA LEU A 183 -10.20 5.21 11.94
C LEU A 183 -10.33 4.32 13.18
N GLY A 184 -11.54 3.89 13.54
CA GLY A 184 -11.75 2.98 14.65
C GLY A 184 -11.15 1.59 14.41
N GLU A 185 -11.20 1.10 13.17
CA GLU A 185 -10.57 -0.18 12.80
C GLU A 185 -9.05 -0.09 12.82
N ALA A 186 -8.46 0.99 12.29
CA ALA A 186 -7.02 1.20 12.37
C ALA A 186 -6.54 1.29 13.83
N ARG A 187 -7.33 1.91 14.72
CA ARG A 187 -7.04 1.91 16.17
C ARG A 187 -7.01 0.49 16.74
N ARG A 188 -8.05 -0.32 16.48
CA ARG A 188 -8.12 -1.72 16.93
C ARG A 188 -6.95 -2.52 16.38
N THR A 189 -6.65 -2.39 15.09
CA THR A 189 -5.50 -3.01 14.42
C THR A 189 -4.19 -2.68 15.13
N LEU A 190 -3.91 -1.40 15.42
CA LEU A 190 -2.69 -1.00 16.12
C LEU A 190 -2.62 -1.56 17.55
N GLU A 191 -3.75 -1.63 18.25
CA GLU A 191 -3.85 -2.24 19.59
C GLU A 191 -3.59 -3.75 19.56
N GLU A 192 -4.07 -4.47 18.54
CA GLU A 192 -3.83 -5.90 18.38
C GLU A 192 -2.38 -6.19 17.99
N ILE A 193 -1.82 -5.52 16.97
CA ILE A 193 -0.42 -5.75 16.59
C ILE A 193 0.54 -5.33 17.73
N GLY A 194 0.17 -4.35 18.55
CA GLY A 194 0.93 -3.92 19.72
C GLY A 194 1.00 -4.96 20.85
N ARG A 195 0.20 -6.03 20.79
CA ARG A 195 0.30 -7.19 21.70
C ARG A 195 1.27 -8.25 21.20
N LEU A 196 1.73 -8.14 19.95
CA LEU A 196 2.67 -9.07 19.36
C LEU A 196 4.10 -8.78 19.83
N ALA A 197 4.90 -9.85 19.86
CA ALA A 197 6.33 -9.79 20.10
C ALA A 197 7.04 -9.47 18.77
N VAL A 198 7.29 -8.20 18.46
CA VAL A 198 7.86 -7.77 17.17
C VAL A 198 9.23 -7.12 17.38
N ASP A 199 10.23 -7.62 16.67
CA ASP A 199 11.59 -7.06 16.62
C ASP A 199 11.85 -6.35 15.28
N VAL A 200 11.18 -6.76 14.21
CA VAL A 200 11.34 -6.18 12.87
C VAL A 200 10.00 -6.03 12.17
N VAL A 201 9.78 -4.86 11.56
CA VAL A 201 8.65 -4.59 10.68
C VAL A 201 9.13 -4.45 9.24
N ILE A 202 8.44 -5.11 8.32
CA ILE A 202 8.56 -4.93 6.87
C ILE A 202 7.27 -4.23 6.40
N PRO A 203 7.30 -2.91 6.21
CA PRO A 203 6.12 -2.16 5.78
C PRO A 203 5.84 -2.35 4.28
N GLY A 204 4.62 -2.01 3.87
CA GLY A 204 4.26 -1.83 2.46
C GLY A 204 5.14 -0.76 1.81
N HIS A 205 5.43 0.34 2.50
CA HIS A 205 6.27 1.43 1.97
C HIS A 205 7.44 1.80 2.88
N GLY A 206 8.61 1.99 2.26
CA GLY A 206 9.85 2.40 2.93
C GLY A 206 10.69 1.24 3.48
N ALA A 207 11.84 1.56 4.08
CA ALA A 207 12.79 0.56 4.55
C ALA A 207 12.26 -0.24 5.75
N PRO A 208 12.55 -1.55 5.85
CA PRO A 208 12.36 -2.34 7.07
C PRO A 208 13.00 -1.67 8.29
N PHE A 209 12.38 -1.85 9.45
CA PHE A 209 12.76 -1.12 10.66
C PHE A 209 12.60 -1.96 11.93
N ALA A 210 13.36 -1.61 12.97
CA ALA A 210 13.34 -2.31 14.27
C ALA A 210 12.72 -1.45 15.38
N GLU A 211 12.48 -0.17 15.12
CA GLU A 211 11.92 0.79 16.07
C GLU A 211 10.39 0.64 16.19
N PHE A 212 9.93 -0.57 16.55
CA PHE A 212 8.51 -0.95 16.58
C PHE A 212 7.67 -0.09 17.53
N ASP A 213 8.08 0.02 18.80
CA ASP A 213 7.35 0.81 19.81
C ASP A 213 7.26 2.29 19.43
N ASP A 214 8.34 2.85 18.88
CA ASP A 214 8.36 4.23 18.42
C ASP A 214 7.42 4.44 17.21
N ALA A 215 7.37 3.46 16.29
CA ALA A 215 6.45 3.49 15.14
C ALA A 215 4.99 3.40 15.58
N LEU A 216 4.67 2.53 16.54
CA LEU A 216 3.34 2.46 17.16
C LEU A 216 2.97 3.78 17.85
N GLY A 217 3.91 4.38 18.60
CA GLY A 217 3.71 5.69 19.23
C GLY A 217 3.37 6.79 18.21
N ARG A 218 4.09 6.82 17.07
CA ARG A 218 3.81 7.73 15.95
C ARG A 218 2.46 7.45 15.29
N ALA A 219 2.12 6.17 15.09
CA ALA A 219 0.84 5.76 14.52
C ALA A 219 -0.35 6.16 15.40
N PHE A 220 -0.31 5.90 16.71
CA PHE A 220 -1.35 6.37 17.64
C PHE A 220 -1.42 7.90 17.74
N ALA A 221 -0.29 8.60 17.65
CA ALA A 221 -0.28 10.06 17.61
C ALA A 221 -0.97 10.59 16.33
N ARG A 222 -0.76 9.93 15.19
CA ARG A 222 -1.43 10.24 13.93
C ARG A 222 -2.94 9.99 14.01
N LEU A 223 -3.39 8.88 14.61
CA LEU A 223 -4.82 8.62 14.85
C LEU A 223 -5.46 9.73 15.68
N ARG A 224 -4.87 10.08 16.84
CA ARG A 224 -5.38 11.17 17.69
C ARG A 224 -5.46 12.50 16.94
N ALA A 225 -4.52 12.75 16.04
CA ALA A 225 -4.53 13.96 15.21
C ALA A 225 -5.66 13.96 14.17
N PHE A 226 -6.05 12.79 13.63
CA PHE A 226 -7.21 12.66 12.74
C PHE A 226 -8.53 12.74 13.50
N GLU A 227 -8.60 12.20 14.72
CA GLU A 227 -9.78 12.35 15.59
C GLU A 227 -10.02 13.81 15.98
N ALA A 228 -8.96 14.56 16.26
CA ALA A 228 -9.04 15.97 16.62
C ALA A 228 -9.34 16.89 15.41
N ASP A 229 -8.92 16.50 14.21
CA ASP A 229 -9.11 17.25 12.97
C ASP A 229 -9.31 16.29 11.79
N SER A 230 -10.56 15.96 11.51
CA SER A 230 -10.92 15.06 10.41
C SER A 230 -10.58 15.65 9.03
N ALA A 231 -10.50 16.98 8.91
CA ALA A 231 -10.05 17.61 7.68
C ALA A 231 -8.56 17.36 7.41
N ARG A 232 -7.75 17.08 8.45
CA ARG A 232 -6.36 16.65 8.29
C ARG A 232 -6.25 15.31 7.57
N MET A 233 -7.17 14.39 7.83
CA MET A 233 -7.23 13.08 7.18
C MET A 233 -7.55 13.25 5.68
N ALA A 234 -8.56 14.04 5.33
CA ALA A 234 -8.89 14.33 3.93
C ALA A 234 -7.73 15.01 3.19
N ARG A 235 -7.09 16.03 3.80
CA ARG A 235 -5.91 16.68 3.22
C ARG A 235 -4.76 15.68 2.98
N ASN A 236 -4.55 14.74 3.90
CA ASN A 236 -3.55 13.70 3.73
C ASN A 236 -3.88 12.76 2.57
N ALA A 237 -5.12 12.29 2.46
CA ALA A 237 -5.58 11.42 1.38
C ALA A 237 -5.42 12.07 0.01
N ILE A 238 -5.93 13.31 -0.13
CA ILE A 238 -5.85 14.06 -1.40
C ILE A 238 -4.38 14.24 -1.82
N ARG A 239 -3.52 14.67 -0.89
CA ARG A 239 -2.09 14.87 -1.18
C ARG A 239 -1.39 13.56 -1.58
N ALA A 240 -1.64 12.48 -0.85
CA ALA A 240 -1.01 11.20 -1.10
C ALA A 240 -1.45 10.63 -2.46
N CYS A 241 -2.75 10.56 -2.75
CA CYS A 241 -3.22 10.05 -4.03
C CYS A 241 -2.80 10.93 -5.22
N MET A 242 -2.74 12.26 -5.06
CA MET A 242 -2.19 13.12 -6.12
C MET A 242 -0.69 12.91 -6.31
N THR A 243 0.05 12.63 -5.24
CA THR A 243 1.47 12.25 -5.34
C THR A 243 1.63 10.97 -6.16
N PHE A 244 0.82 9.95 -5.87
CA PHE A 244 0.77 8.72 -6.67
C PHE A 244 0.48 9.02 -8.15
N LYS A 245 -0.54 9.85 -8.40
CA LYS A 245 -0.92 10.21 -9.78
C LYS A 245 0.24 10.88 -10.51
N LEU A 246 0.90 11.86 -9.89
CA LEU A 246 2.03 12.57 -10.48
C LEU A 246 3.25 11.66 -10.68
N LEU A 247 3.51 10.70 -9.79
CA LEU A 247 4.58 9.72 -9.99
C LEU A 247 4.30 8.80 -11.18
N GLU A 248 3.03 8.47 -11.43
CA GLU A 248 2.58 7.71 -12.61
C GLU A 248 2.72 8.54 -13.90
N VAL A 249 2.11 9.73 -13.96
CA VAL A 249 2.02 10.53 -15.20
C VAL A 249 3.20 11.46 -15.45
N ARG A 250 4.07 11.66 -14.45
CA ARG A 250 5.23 12.57 -14.42
C ARG A 250 4.91 14.06 -14.48
N SER A 251 3.88 14.47 -15.20
CA SER A 251 3.34 15.84 -15.15
C SER A 251 1.84 15.90 -15.42
N MET A 252 1.21 17.00 -15.02
CA MET A 252 -0.18 17.33 -15.31
C MET A 252 -0.31 18.82 -15.56
N ALA A 253 -1.06 19.22 -16.58
CA ALA A 253 -1.33 20.62 -16.86
C ALA A 253 -2.08 21.27 -15.69
N LEU A 254 -1.65 22.46 -15.26
CA LEU A 254 -2.20 23.12 -14.08
C LEU A 254 -3.68 23.52 -14.26
N ASP A 255 -4.12 23.79 -15.48
CA ASP A 255 -5.50 24.12 -15.83
C ASP A 255 -6.43 22.89 -15.90
N GLU A 256 -5.86 21.69 -16.06
CA GLU A 256 -6.61 20.43 -15.98
C GLU A 256 -6.84 19.94 -14.55
N LEU A 257 -5.98 20.34 -13.61
CA LEU A 257 -6.01 19.86 -12.24
C LEU A 257 -7.36 20.09 -11.53
N PRO A 258 -8.01 21.27 -11.59
CA PRO A 258 -9.33 21.48 -10.97
C PRO A 258 -10.38 20.49 -11.48
N ARG A 259 -10.42 20.27 -12.79
CA ARG A 259 -11.35 19.32 -13.42
C ARG A 259 -11.06 17.89 -12.96
N HIS A 260 -9.80 17.47 -12.96
CA HIS A 260 -9.41 16.15 -12.50
C HIS A 260 -9.80 15.89 -11.03
N LEU A 261 -9.61 16.88 -10.16
CA LEU A 261 -10.04 16.81 -8.75
C LEU A 261 -11.57 16.74 -8.60
N ALA A 262 -12.33 17.42 -9.45
CA ALA A 262 -13.79 17.39 -9.43
C ALA A 262 -14.38 16.09 -9.98
N GLU A 263 -13.74 15.48 -10.97
CA GLU A 263 -14.21 14.27 -11.66
C GLU A 263 -13.81 12.97 -10.94
N THR A 264 -12.70 12.97 -10.20
CA THR A 264 -12.24 11.77 -9.48
C THR A 264 -13.01 11.57 -8.17
N PRO A 265 -13.69 10.42 -7.97
CA PRO A 265 -14.54 10.21 -6.79
C PRO A 265 -13.85 10.44 -5.46
N LEU A 266 -12.62 9.93 -5.28
CA LEU A 266 -11.87 10.09 -4.03
C LEU A 266 -11.72 11.58 -3.64
N TYR A 267 -11.22 12.41 -4.55
CA TYR A 267 -10.99 13.82 -4.27
C TYR A 267 -12.29 14.58 -4.06
N ARG A 268 -13.31 14.28 -4.86
CA ARG A 268 -14.63 14.89 -4.76
C ARG A 268 -15.31 14.60 -3.43
N GLU A 269 -15.35 13.33 -3.00
CA GLU A 269 -15.95 12.94 -1.72
C GLU A 269 -15.15 13.50 -0.53
N ALA A 270 -13.81 13.41 -0.58
CA ALA A 270 -12.95 13.97 0.45
C ALA A 270 -13.17 15.49 0.59
N ASN A 271 -13.26 16.22 -0.52
CA ASN A 271 -13.49 17.65 -0.52
C ASN A 271 -14.89 17.99 0.01
N ALA A 272 -15.93 17.35 -0.51
CA ALA A 272 -17.32 17.61 -0.13
C ALA A 272 -17.59 17.36 1.35
N ARG A 273 -16.99 16.31 1.93
CA ARG A 273 -17.21 15.92 3.32
C ARG A 273 -16.42 16.76 4.32
N PHE A 274 -15.22 17.21 3.96
CA PHE A 274 -14.27 17.74 4.95
C PHE A 274 -13.76 19.16 4.68
N LEU A 275 -13.70 19.61 3.43
CA LEU A 275 -13.01 20.86 3.08
C LEU A 275 -13.96 21.92 2.49
N GLY A 276 -14.95 21.52 1.70
CA GLY A 276 -15.96 22.43 1.12
C GLY A 276 -15.38 23.49 0.19
N LEU A 277 -14.22 23.22 -0.45
CA LEU A 277 -13.57 24.16 -1.37
C LEU A 277 -14.15 24.00 -2.79
N ASP A 278 -14.20 25.07 -3.56
CA ASP A 278 -14.40 24.94 -5.00
C ASP A 278 -13.17 24.27 -5.67
N PRO A 279 -13.31 23.70 -6.88
CA PRO A 279 -12.22 22.98 -7.53
C PRO A 279 -10.93 23.79 -7.73
N ASP A 280 -11.03 25.08 -8.03
CA ASP A 280 -9.87 25.95 -8.25
C ASP A 280 -9.14 26.22 -6.94
N ALA A 281 -9.88 26.51 -5.86
CA ALA A 281 -9.34 26.69 -4.52
C ALA A 281 -8.65 25.41 -4.01
N LEU A 282 -9.26 24.23 -4.27
CA LEU A 282 -8.67 22.94 -3.89
C LEU A 282 -7.38 22.67 -4.67
N ALA A 283 -7.36 22.89 -5.98
CA ALA A 283 -6.18 22.74 -6.82
C ALA A 283 -5.05 23.69 -6.37
N ALA A 284 -5.37 24.96 -6.11
CA ALA A 284 -4.41 25.96 -5.66
C ALA A 284 -3.80 25.61 -4.29
N TRP A 285 -4.61 25.08 -3.37
CA TRP A 285 -4.13 24.56 -2.09
C TRP A 285 -3.20 23.35 -2.28
N LEU A 286 -3.64 22.37 -3.09
CA LEU A 286 -2.92 21.12 -3.30
C LEU A 286 -1.54 21.35 -3.93
N VAL A 287 -1.43 22.23 -4.93
CA VAL A 287 -0.14 22.53 -5.56
C VAL A 287 0.84 23.11 -4.52
N LYS A 288 0.41 24.05 -3.68
CA LYS A 288 1.27 24.63 -2.62
C LYS A 288 1.74 23.56 -1.64
N GLU A 289 0.88 22.61 -1.29
CA GLU A 289 1.22 21.50 -0.39
C GLU A 289 2.25 20.55 -1.00
N LEU A 290 2.10 20.22 -2.29
CA LEU A 290 3.04 19.34 -3.00
C LEU A 290 4.40 20.02 -3.20
N GLU A 291 4.42 21.31 -3.54
CA GLU A 291 5.64 22.12 -3.62
C GLU A 291 6.35 22.20 -2.27
N ARG A 292 5.60 22.49 -1.19
CA ARG A 292 6.17 22.54 0.18
C ARG A 292 6.73 21.19 0.62
N ALA A 293 6.13 20.09 0.17
CA ALA A 293 6.62 18.75 0.45
C ALA A 293 7.80 18.33 -0.43
N GLY A 294 8.18 19.13 -1.45
CA GLY A 294 9.24 18.79 -2.40
C GLY A 294 8.87 17.65 -3.35
N VAL A 295 7.58 17.37 -3.52
CA VAL A 295 7.06 16.25 -4.32
C VAL A 295 6.77 16.68 -5.75
N ALA A 296 6.44 17.96 -5.97
CA ALA A 296 6.19 18.50 -7.29
C ALA A 296 6.64 19.97 -7.39
N ARG A 297 6.82 20.46 -8.62
CA ARG A 297 7.09 21.87 -8.92
C ARG A 297 6.27 22.34 -10.12
N ARG A 298 6.02 23.65 -10.20
CA ARG A 298 5.48 24.27 -11.41
C ARG A 298 6.56 24.49 -12.45
N GLU A 299 6.32 24.06 -13.68
CA GLU A 299 7.24 24.23 -14.80
C GLU A 299 6.46 24.38 -16.11
N HIS A 300 6.61 25.50 -16.81
CA HIS A 300 5.97 25.75 -18.13
C HIS A 300 4.44 25.51 -18.20
N GLY A 301 3.69 25.78 -17.12
CA GLY A 301 2.24 25.54 -17.07
C GLY A 301 1.85 24.14 -16.58
N GLU A 302 2.83 23.29 -16.31
CA GLU A 302 2.65 21.95 -15.78
C GLU A 302 2.96 21.89 -14.27
N LEU A 303 2.35 20.94 -13.59
CA LEU A 303 2.76 20.43 -12.29
C LEU A 303 3.58 19.16 -12.52
N VAL A 304 4.89 19.21 -12.28
CA VAL A 304 5.84 18.14 -12.60
C VAL A 304 6.29 17.43 -11.32
N ALA A 305 6.25 16.11 -11.30
CA ALA A 305 6.76 15.29 -10.20
C ALA A 305 8.28 15.45 -10.03
N HIS A 306 8.75 15.33 -8.79
CA HIS A 306 10.17 15.21 -8.47
C HIS A 306 10.66 13.76 -8.50
#